data_AF-A0A6P8W0B9-F1
#
_entry.id   AF-A0A6P8W0B9-F1
#
_cell.length_a   1.000
_cell.length_b   1.000
_cell.length_c   1.000
_cell.angle_alpha   90.00
_cell.angle_beta   90.00
_cell.angle_gamma   90.00
#
_symmetry.space_group_name_H-M   'P 1'
#
loop_
_entity.id
_entity.type
_entity.pdbx_description
1 polymer ?
#
loop_
_entity_poly.entity_id
_entity_poly.type
_entity_poly.pdbx_seq_one_letter_code
_entity_poly.pdbx_strand_id
1 'polypeptide(L)'
;MYLRQILRTQLHGMRTVQLHRLQRVCRAEVAALKIIHLILINFLFSSCAALHFENDCPTSPGGGCGDSAVPHHQERPLCTKNDEVRLAEEASNKYGSPAPTIFSKVIDKSIPADIIYEDEKCLAFRDISPQAPVHFLVIPRVPIPRISEAKDDDAELLGHLLIVAKTVAKQESLTEGYRVVINDGKHGAQSVYHLHLHVLGGRQLAWPPG
;
A
#
# COMPACT_ATOMS: atom_id res chain seq x y z
N MET A 1 -43.05 40.58 28.07
CA MET A 1 -42.96 39.26 27.39
C MET A 1 -41.57 38.92 26.84
N TYR A 2 -40.77 39.90 26.41
CA TYR A 2 -39.48 39.68 25.72
C TYR A 2 -38.37 39.02 26.57
N LEU A 3 -38.25 39.39 27.86
CA LEU A 3 -37.18 38.92 28.75
C LEU A 3 -37.27 37.40 29.06
N ARG A 4 -38.49 36.85 29.12
CA ARG A 4 -38.72 35.41 29.32
C ARG A 4 -38.32 34.58 28.10
N GLN A 5 -38.42 35.15 26.89
CA GLN A 5 -38.02 34.48 25.65
C GLN A 5 -36.50 34.33 25.57
N ILE A 6 -35.75 35.39 25.94
CA ILE A 6 -34.27 35.42 25.92
C ILE A 6 -33.68 34.48 26.96
N LEU A 7 -34.23 34.45 28.19
CA LEU A 7 -33.78 33.52 29.22
C LEU A 7 -34.01 32.06 28.83
N ARG A 8 -35.12 31.75 28.12
CA ARG A 8 -35.39 30.39 27.62
C ARG A 8 -34.43 29.96 26.52
N THR A 9 -34.10 30.84 25.57
CA THR A 9 -33.14 30.50 24.50
C THR A 9 -31.72 30.34 25.03
N GLN A 10 -31.29 31.18 25.98
CA GLN A 10 -29.97 31.06 26.63
C GLN A 10 -29.83 29.76 27.45
N LEU A 11 -30.85 29.39 28.24
CA LEU A 11 -30.83 28.12 28.99
C LEU A 11 -30.86 26.89 28.06
N HIS A 12 -31.53 26.95 26.91
CA HIS A 12 -31.54 25.86 25.94
C HIS A 12 -30.16 25.69 25.28
N GLY A 13 -29.51 26.78 24.89
CA GLY A 13 -28.17 26.78 24.28
C GLY A 13 -27.08 26.26 25.22
N MET A 14 -27.13 26.60 26.50
CA MET A 14 -26.16 26.07 27.48
C MET A 14 -26.32 24.56 27.70
N ARG A 15 -27.56 24.06 27.73
CA ARG A 15 -27.84 22.62 27.89
C ARG A 15 -27.38 21.78 26.70
N THR A 16 -27.52 22.29 25.46
CA THR A 16 -27.08 21.56 24.26
C THR A 16 -25.55 21.49 24.15
N VAL A 17 -24.83 22.57 24.49
CA VAL A 17 -23.36 22.59 24.49
C VAL A 17 -22.80 21.62 25.53
N GLN A 18 -23.38 21.59 26.73
CA GLN A 18 -22.95 20.70 27.81
C GLN A 18 -23.22 19.22 27.49
N LEU A 19 -24.36 18.91 26.85
CA LEU A 19 -24.69 17.56 26.39
C LEU A 19 -23.75 17.07 25.28
N HIS A 20 -23.41 17.93 24.31
CA HIS A 20 -22.44 17.60 23.26
C HIS A 20 -21.04 17.35 23.81
N ARG A 21 -20.60 18.12 24.82
CA ARG A 21 -19.32 17.89 25.50
C ARG A 21 -19.29 16.53 26.19
N LEU A 22 -20.37 16.18 26.91
CA LEU A 22 -20.49 14.90 27.60
C LEU A 22 -20.51 13.72 26.61
N GLN A 23 -21.22 13.85 25.49
CA GLN A 23 -21.26 12.82 24.44
C GLN A 23 -19.89 12.62 23.76
N ARG A 24 -19.06 13.66 23.62
CA ARG A 24 -17.71 13.53 23.07
C ARG A 24 -16.78 12.79 24.03
N VAL A 25 -16.86 13.08 25.33
CA VAL A 25 -16.07 12.38 26.36
C VAL A 25 -16.47 10.91 26.44
N CYS A 26 -17.77 10.59 26.51
CA CYS A 26 -18.22 9.19 26.52
C CYS A 26 -17.81 8.41 25.26
N ARG A 27 -17.84 9.03 24.06
CA ARG A 27 -17.37 8.35 22.84
C ARG A 27 -15.86 8.08 22.85
N ALA A 28 -15.07 9.01 23.38
CA ALA A 28 -13.63 8.83 23.50
C ALA A 28 -13.27 7.72 24.49
N GLU A 29 -13.95 7.66 25.64
CA GLU A 29 -13.74 6.60 26.65
C GLU A 29 -14.14 5.22 26.12
N VAL A 30 -15.27 5.11 25.41
CA VAL A 30 -15.70 3.84 24.77
C VAL A 30 -14.73 3.42 23.66
N ALA A 31 -14.16 4.35 22.91
CA ALA A 31 -13.13 4.05 21.90
C ALA A 31 -11.82 3.54 22.55
N ALA A 32 -11.39 4.16 23.65
CA ALA A 32 -10.21 3.73 24.40
C ALA A 32 -10.39 2.30 24.96
N LEU A 33 -11.58 1.98 25.51
CA LEU A 33 -11.88 0.63 25.99
C LEU A 33 -11.82 -0.42 24.87
N LYS A 34 -12.29 -0.09 23.67
CA LYS A 34 -12.22 -1.00 22.50
C LYS A 34 -10.79 -1.25 22.04
N ILE A 35 -9.93 -0.23 22.08
CA ILE A 35 -8.51 -0.36 21.73
C ILE A 35 -7.79 -1.24 22.75
N ILE A 36 -8.01 -1.02 24.05
CA ILE A 36 -7.43 -1.84 25.12
C ILE A 36 -7.89 -3.30 24.99
N HIS A 37 -9.16 -3.54 24.69
CA HIS A 37 -9.68 -4.89 24.46
C HIS A 37 -9.02 -5.58 23.25
N LEU A 38 -8.80 -4.85 22.15
CA LEU A 38 -8.13 -5.39 20.95
C LEU A 38 -6.65 -5.71 21.21
N ILE A 39 -5.95 -4.88 22.00
CA ILE A 39 -4.57 -5.14 22.42
C ILE A 39 -4.49 -6.39 23.29
N LEU A 40 -5.41 -6.55 24.25
CA LEU A 40 -5.47 -7.73 25.12
C LEU A 40 -5.77 -9.02 24.34
N ILE A 41 -6.69 -8.97 23.36
CA ILE A 41 -6.95 -10.11 22.46
C ILE A 41 -5.67 -10.50 21.71
N ASN A 42 -5.00 -9.54 21.06
CA ASN A 42 -3.77 -9.83 20.31
C ASN A 42 -2.64 -10.38 21.21
N PHE A 43 -2.53 -9.91 22.46
CA PHE A 43 -1.54 -10.40 23.41
C PHE A 43 -1.81 -11.85 23.85
N LEU A 44 -3.09 -12.21 24.04
CA LEU A 44 -3.52 -13.58 24.34
C LEU A 44 -3.28 -14.53 23.14
N PHE A 45 -3.53 -14.08 21.91
CA PHE A 45 -3.24 -14.87 20.70
C PHE A 45 -1.73 -15.06 20.48
N SER A 46 -0.92 -14.05 20.77
CA SER A 46 0.56 -14.16 20.66
C SER A 46 1.17 -15.13 21.66
N SER A 47 0.49 -15.41 22.78
CA SER A 47 0.98 -16.34 23.81
C SER A 47 0.66 -17.81 23.50
N CYS A 48 -0.25 -18.07 22.56
CA CYS A 48 -0.69 -19.42 22.20
C CYS A 48 0.17 -20.07 21.09
N ALA A 49 0.96 -19.29 20.36
CA ALA A 49 1.77 -19.77 19.23
C ALA A 49 3.15 -20.36 19.63
N ALA A 50 3.47 -20.42 20.92
CA ALA A 50 4.81 -20.76 21.41
C ALA A 50 5.01 -22.23 21.80
N LEU A 51 4.10 -23.14 21.46
CA LEU A 51 4.26 -24.57 21.73
C LEU A 51 3.89 -25.37 20.49
N HIS A 52 4.91 -25.75 19.70
CA HIS A 52 5.13 -27.03 19.03
C HIS A 52 6.15 -26.82 17.91
N PHE A 53 7.42 -27.04 18.25
CA PHE A 53 8.53 -27.17 17.33
C PHE A 53 9.09 -28.58 17.53
N GLU A 54 8.64 -29.54 16.73
CA GLU A 54 9.36 -30.80 16.54
C GLU A 54 9.60 -31.03 15.05
N ASN A 55 10.89 -30.99 14.76
CA ASN A 55 11.59 -31.57 13.63
C ASN A 55 10.93 -32.84 13.10
N ASP A 56 10.79 -32.96 11.77
CA ASP A 56 11.25 -34.13 11.05
C ASP A 56 11.24 -33.87 9.54
N CYS A 57 12.40 -34.10 8.92
CA CYS A 57 12.60 -34.09 7.47
C CYS A 57 13.00 -35.52 7.06
N PRO A 58 12.20 -36.23 6.25
CA PRO A 58 12.65 -37.45 5.63
C PRO A 58 13.08 -37.18 4.18
N THR A 59 14.32 -37.58 3.89
CA THR A 59 14.90 -37.72 2.57
C THR A 59 14.34 -38.93 1.80
N SER A 60 14.27 -38.78 0.47
CA SER A 60 14.38 -39.79 -0.61
C SER A 60 13.06 -40.27 -1.28
N PRO A 61 13.10 -41.00 -2.42
CA PRO A 61 13.47 -40.50 -3.76
C PRO A 61 12.49 -40.94 -4.88
N GLY A 62 12.46 -40.20 -5.99
CA GLY A 62 12.08 -40.71 -7.33
C GLY A 62 10.59 -40.88 -7.66
N GLY A 63 10.22 -40.53 -8.90
CA GLY A 63 8.93 -40.88 -9.53
C GLY A 63 8.48 -39.85 -10.56
N GLY A 64 8.51 -40.21 -11.85
CA GLY A 64 8.11 -39.36 -12.96
C GLY A 64 6.68 -39.57 -13.47
N CYS A 65 6.37 -38.77 -14.49
CA CYS A 65 5.25 -38.77 -15.45
C CYS A 65 3.89 -38.19 -15.03
N GLY A 66 3.42 -37.23 -15.84
CA GLY A 66 2.02 -36.81 -15.90
C GLY A 66 1.82 -35.44 -16.54
N ASP A 67 1.81 -35.37 -17.87
CA ASP A 67 1.36 -34.21 -18.64
C ASP A 67 -0.10 -33.85 -18.32
N SER A 68 -0.36 -32.57 -18.08
CA SER A 68 -1.68 -31.95 -18.26
C SER A 68 -1.48 -30.46 -18.55
N ALA A 69 -1.72 -30.10 -19.79
CA ALA A 69 -1.55 -28.76 -20.34
C ALA A 69 -2.47 -27.74 -19.65
N VAL A 70 -1.86 -26.74 -19.01
CA VAL A 70 -2.50 -25.50 -18.55
C VAL A 70 -1.89 -24.36 -19.39
N PRO A 71 -2.67 -23.34 -19.81
CA PRO A 71 -2.15 -22.31 -20.72
C PRO A 71 -0.99 -21.56 -20.07
N HIS A 72 0.14 -21.53 -20.77
CA HIS A 72 1.38 -20.85 -20.37
C HIS A 72 1.13 -19.35 -20.14
N HIS A 73 0.98 -18.94 -18.88
CA HIS A 73 1.40 -17.60 -18.47
C HIS A 73 2.91 -17.67 -18.35
N GLN A 74 3.62 -17.00 -19.26
CA GLN A 74 5.08 -17.03 -19.35
C GLN A 74 5.66 -16.48 -18.04
N GLU A 75 6.22 -17.36 -17.18
CA GLU A 75 6.83 -16.96 -15.92
C GLU A 75 8.06 -16.07 -16.22
N ARG A 76 7.97 -14.79 -15.82
CA ARG A 76 9.06 -13.83 -16.00
C ARG A 76 10.09 -14.03 -14.87
N PRO A 77 11.40 -14.09 -15.17
CA PRO A 77 12.42 -14.31 -14.14
C PRO A 77 12.41 -13.19 -13.08
N LEU A 78 12.50 -13.59 -11.80
CA LEU A 78 12.50 -12.67 -10.66
C LEU A 78 13.88 -12.02 -10.48
N CYS A 79 13.92 -10.70 -10.26
CA CYS A 79 15.16 -9.94 -10.05
C CYS A 79 15.66 -10.04 -8.58
N THR A 80 16.95 -9.78 -8.34
CA THR A 80 17.57 -9.86 -7.01
C THR A 80 17.52 -8.51 -6.28
N LYS A 81 17.33 -8.51 -4.95
CA LYS A 81 17.16 -7.31 -4.11
C LYS A 81 18.24 -6.22 -4.27
N ASN A 82 19.44 -6.58 -4.72
CA ASN A 82 20.59 -5.65 -4.80
C ASN A 82 20.44 -4.60 -5.90
N ASP A 83 19.59 -4.85 -6.91
CA ASP A 83 19.48 -3.97 -8.07
C ASP A 83 18.77 -2.64 -7.71
N GLU A 84 17.67 -2.69 -6.95
CA GLU A 84 16.92 -1.50 -6.54
C GLU A 84 17.71 -0.57 -5.62
N VAL A 85 18.45 -1.13 -4.66
CA VAL A 85 19.26 -0.33 -3.71
C VAL A 85 20.34 0.47 -4.44
N ARG A 86 21.00 -0.16 -5.41
CA ARG A 86 22.01 0.52 -6.25
C ARG A 86 21.37 1.60 -7.11
N LEU A 87 20.24 1.30 -7.76
CA LEU A 87 19.50 2.29 -8.57
C LEU A 87 19.05 3.49 -7.71
N ALA A 88 18.63 3.25 -6.47
CA ALA A 88 18.24 4.32 -5.55
C ALA A 88 19.42 5.22 -5.14
N GLU A 89 20.61 4.64 -4.93
CA GLU A 89 21.82 5.42 -4.67
C GLU A 89 22.19 6.31 -5.85
N GLU A 90 22.19 5.75 -7.06
CA GLU A 90 22.42 6.51 -8.30
C GLU A 90 21.36 7.60 -8.52
N ALA A 91 20.09 7.29 -8.30
CA ALA A 91 18.99 8.24 -8.43
C ALA A 91 19.10 9.39 -7.42
N SER A 92 19.45 9.09 -6.16
CA SER A 92 19.62 10.12 -5.12
C SER A 92 20.73 11.11 -5.45
N ASN A 93 21.79 10.65 -6.12
CA ASN A 93 22.91 11.50 -6.55
C ASN A 93 22.56 12.38 -7.77
N LYS A 94 21.53 11.99 -8.54
CA LYS A 94 21.19 12.60 -9.84
C LYS A 94 20.00 13.57 -9.76
N TYR A 95 19.10 13.43 -8.78
CA TYR A 95 17.83 14.16 -8.77
C TYR A 95 17.64 15.03 -7.51
N GLY A 96 17.99 16.31 -7.66
CA GLY A 96 17.46 17.44 -6.87
C GLY A 96 16.68 18.44 -7.73
N SER A 97 16.15 18.01 -8.89
CA SER A 97 15.54 18.88 -9.90
C SER A 97 14.43 18.15 -10.69
N PRO A 98 13.34 18.83 -11.12
CA PRO A 98 12.17 18.23 -11.75
C PRO A 98 12.40 17.87 -13.22
N ALA A 99 13.38 17.02 -13.50
CA ALA A 99 13.61 16.49 -14.83
C ALA A 99 12.64 15.33 -15.13
N PRO A 100 12.16 15.17 -16.38
CA PRO A 100 11.30 14.06 -16.76
C PRO A 100 11.98 12.72 -16.47
N THR A 101 11.27 11.84 -15.78
CA THR A 101 11.79 10.52 -15.37
C THR A 101 11.52 9.49 -16.46
N ILE A 102 12.02 8.26 -16.27
CA ILE A 102 11.65 7.13 -17.12
C ILE A 102 10.13 6.90 -17.12
N PHE A 103 9.42 7.22 -16.03
CA PHE A 103 7.95 7.10 -15.96
C PHE A 103 7.24 8.19 -16.76
N SER A 104 7.82 9.37 -16.92
CA SER A 104 7.29 10.37 -17.86
C SER A 104 7.25 9.81 -19.30
N LYS A 105 8.27 9.02 -19.68
CA LYS A 105 8.35 8.33 -20.97
C LYS A 105 7.35 7.17 -21.11
N VAL A 106 6.96 6.55 -19.99
CA VAL A 106 5.89 5.55 -19.99
C VAL A 106 4.54 6.24 -20.18
N ILE A 107 4.30 7.34 -19.47
CA ILE A 107 3.05 8.11 -19.53
C ILE A 107 2.81 8.67 -20.94
N ASP A 108 3.84 9.21 -21.59
CA ASP A 108 3.75 9.74 -22.96
C ASP A 108 3.83 8.66 -24.05
N LYS A 109 3.97 7.39 -23.66
CA LYS A 109 4.05 6.21 -24.53
C LYS A 109 5.27 6.22 -25.47
N SER A 110 6.32 6.98 -25.15
CA SER A 110 7.59 6.98 -25.89
C SER A 110 8.44 5.74 -25.66
N ILE A 111 8.24 5.03 -24.53
CA ILE A 111 8.78 3.70 -24.30
C ILE A 111 7.65 2.68 -24.09
N PRO A 112 7.81 1.43 -24.57
CA PRO A 112 6.81 0.40 -24.36
C PRO A 112 6.73 -0.01 -22.89
N ALA A 113 5.51 -0.16 -22.39
CA ALA A 113 5.23 -0.75 -21.08
C ALA A 113 3.99 -1.63 -21.21
N ASP A 114 3.91 -2.70 -20.41
CA ASP A 114 2.72 -3.54 -20.33
C ASP A 114 1.68 -2.87 -19.42
N ILE A 115 0.88 -1.99 -20.01
CA ILE A 115 -0.15 -1.20 -19.34
C ILE A 115 -1.36 -2.09 -19.05
N ILE A 116 -1.70 -2.21 -17.77
CA ILE A 116 -2.82 -3.02 -17.27
C ILE A 116 -4.00 -2.18 -16.77
N TYR A 117 -3.77 -0.88 -16.55
CA TYR A 117 -4.83 0.09 -16.22
C TYR A 117 -4.41 1.50 -16.64
N GLU A 118 -5.34 2.30 -17.16
CA GLU A 118 -5.11 3.69 -17.54
C GLU A 118 -6.38 4.52 -17.33
N ASP A 119 -6.27 5.65 -16.66
CA ASP A 119 -7.34 6.67 -16.58
C ASP A 119 -6.77 8.10 -16.65
N GLU A 120 -7.60 9.10 -16.36
CA GLU A 120 -7.22 10.51 -16.41
C GLU A 120 -6.21 10.93 -15.31
N LYS A 121 -6.14 10.20 -14.19
CA LYS A 121 -5.35 10.56 -13.01
C LYS A 121 -4.06 9.74 -12.88
N CYS A 122 -4.07 8.49 -13.34
CA CYS A 122 -3.00 7.52 -13.11
C CYS A 122 -2.86 6.48 -14.22
N LEU A 123 -1.77 5.71 -14.11
CA LEU A 123 -1.43 4.60 -14.97
C LEU A 123 -0.93 3.44 -14.11
N ALA A 124 -1.31 2.20 -14.45
CA ALA A 124 -0.69 1.00 -13.89
C ALA A 124 -0.10 0.13 -14.99
N PHE A 125 1.11 -0.37 -14.77
CA PHE A 125 1.83 -1.21 -15.70
C PHE A 125 2.70 -2.23 -14.96
N ARG A 126 2.99 -3.36 -15.62
CA ARG A 126 3.81 -4.41 -15.01
C ARG A 126 5.26 -3.94 -14.85
N ASP A 127 5.85 -4.28 -13.72
CA ASP A 127 7.25 -4.01 -13.46
C ASP A 127 8.13 -4.84 -14.42
N ILE A 128 9.24 -4.26 -14.88
CA ILE A 128 10.21 -4.91 -15.78
C ILE A 128 11.15 -5.86 -15.02
N SER A 129 11.34 -5.63 -13.73
CA SER A 129 12.18 -6.39 -12.80
C SER A 129 11.32 -6.94 -11.64
N PRO A 130 10.39 -7.87 -11.93
CA PRO A 130 9.42 -8.36 -10.96
C PRO A 130 10.09 -9.01 -9.74
N GLN A 131 9.59 -8.70 -8.54
CA GLN A 131 10.04 -9.27 -7.26
C GLN A 131 9.05 -10.32 -6.71
N ALA A 132 7.92 -10.50 -7.39
CA ALA A 132 6.90 -11.51 -7.12
C ALA A 132 6.22 -11.89 -8.45
N PRO A 133 5.52 -13.05 -8.52
CA PRO A 133 4.83 -13.49 -9.74
C PRO A 133 3.90 -12.41 -10.32
N VAL A 134 3.19 -11.70 -9.46
CA VAL A 134 2.52 -10.44 -9.80
C VAL A 134 3.29 -9.30 -9.17
N HIS A 135 3.90 -8.46 -10.01
CA HIS A 135 4.52 -7.19 -9.61
C HIS A 135 4.15 -6.12 -10.64
N PHE A 136 3.42 -5.10 -10.21
CA PHE A 136 3.06 -3.95 -11.03
C PHE A 136 3.20 -2.66 -10.23
N LEU A 137 3.30 -1.55 -10.96
CA LEU A 137 3.40 -0.20 -10.42
C LEU A 137 2.11 0.55 -10.71
N VAL A 138 1.65 1.36 -9.76
CA VAL A 138 0.63 2.40 -9.99
C VAL A 138 1.27 3.76 -9.81
N ILE A 139 1.19 4.62 -10.83
CA ILE A 139 1.82 5.94 -10.84
C ILE A 139 0.81 7.05 -11.14
N PRO A 140 0.91 8.23 -10.51
CA PRO A 140 0.13 9.39 -10.92
C PRO A 140 0.64 9.94 -12.25
N ARG A 141 -0.24 10.56 -13.05
CA ARG A 141 0.18 11.32 -14.23
C ARG A 141 0.89 12.62 -13.87
N VAL A 142 0.48 13.24 -12.76
CA VAL A 142 1.16 14.41 -12.20
C VAL A 142 2.52 13.97 -11.65
N PRO A 143 3.62 14.67 -11.98
CA PRO A 143 4.96 14.29 -11.54
C PRO A 143 5.21 14.70 -10.09
N ILE A 144 4.69 13.92 -9.15
CA ILE A 144 5.04 14.02 -7.72
C ILE A 144 6.35 13.24 -7.53
N PRO A 145 7.49 13.85 -7.16
CA PRO A 145 8.78 13.14 -7.18
C PRO A 145 8.88 11.99 -6.17
N ARG A 146 8.30 12.18 -4.98
CA ARG A 146 8.31 11.21 -3.87
C ARG A 146 7.18 11.53 -2.90
N ILE A 147 6.83 10.57 -2.04
CA ILE A 147 5.69 10.74 -1.14
C ILE A 147 5.91 11.87 -0.12
N SER A 148 7.16 12.12 0.31
CA SER A 148 7.47 13.23 1.21
C SER A 148 7.29 14.63 0.59
N GLU A 149 7.07 14.72 -0.72
CA GLU A 149 6.82 15.97 -1.45
C GLU A 149 5.35 16.14 -1.87
N ALA A 150 4.48 15.18 -1.52
CA ALA A 150 3.05 15.32 -1.74
C ALA A 150 2.47 16.45 -0.88
N LYS A 151 1.48 17.16 -1.42
CA LYS A 151 0.78 18.27 -0.76
C LYS A 151 -0.58 17.80 -0.23
N ASP A 152 -1.16 18.59 0.67
CA ASP A 152 -2.51 18.31 1.20
C ASP A 152 -3.57 18.22 0.08
N ASP A 153 -3.42 19.02 -0.98
CA ASP A 153 -4.30 19.02 -2.15
C ASP A 153 -4.19 17.71 -2.98
N ASP A 154 -3.12 16.92 -2.80
CA ASP A 154 -2.95 15.62 -3.47
C ASP A 154 -3.72 14.49 -2.78
N ALA A 155 -4.39 14.73 -1.64
CA ALA A 155 -5.04 13.69 -0.84
C ALA A 155 -6.03 12.82 -1.63
N GLU A 156 -6.84 13.43 -2.50
CA GLU A 156 -7.77 12.69 -3.36
C GLU A 156 -7.04 11.82 -4.39
N LEU A 157 -5.95 12.34 -4.97
CA LEU A 157 -5.11 11.61 -5.92
C LEU A 157 -4.44 10.41 -5.23
N LEU A 158 -3.84 10.62 -4.04
CA LEU A 158 -3.21 9.54 -3.28
C LEU A 158 -4.22 8.43 -2.90
N GLY A 159 -5.43 8.82 -2.49
CA GLY A 159 -6.53 7.88 -2.26
C GLY A 159 -6.91 7.13 -3.53
N HIS A 160 -6.99 7.82 -4.66
CA HIS A 160 -7.28 7.24 -5.97
C HIS A 160 -6.25 6.16 -6.35
N LEU A 161 -4.95 6.42 -6.17
CA LEU A 161 -3.89 5.45 -6.46
C LEU A 161 -4.07 4.14 -5.67
N LEU A 162 -4.45 4.21 -4.38
CA LEU A 162 -4.70 3.03 -3.56
C LEU A 162 -5.96 2.26 -3.99
N ILE A 163 -7.02 2.96 -4.41
CA ILE A 163 -8.23 2.32 -4.94
C ILE A 163 -7.93 1.61 -6.26
N VAL A 164 -7.13 2.23 -7.13
CA VAL A 164 -6.68 1.62 -8.39
C VAL A 164 -5.80 0.41 -8.10
N ALA A 165 -4.82 0.51 -7.20
CA ALA A 165 -3.98 -0.63 -6.78
C ALA A 165 -4.82 -1.84 -6.34
N LYS A 166 -5.84 -1.62 -5.49
CA LYS A 166 -6.78 -2.66 -5.05
C LYS A 166 -7.63 -3.22 -6.20
N THR A 167 -8.05 -2.38 -7.13
CA THR A 167 -8.86 -2.79 -8.29
C THR A 167 -8.05 -3.67 -9.23
N VAL A 168 -6.83 -3.24 -9.56
CA VAL A 168 -5.92 -3.98 -10.45
C VAL A 168 -5.43 -5.27 -9.79
N ALA A 169 -5.13 -5.27 -8.48
CA ALA A 169 -4.79 -6.49 -7.75
C ALA A 169 -5.90 -7.57 -7.86
N LYS A 170 -7.17 -7.15 -7.82
CA LYS A 170 -8.31 -8.07 -8.04
C LYS A 170 -8.36 -8.60 -9.48
N GLN A 171 -8.08 -7.76 -10.48
CA GLN A 171 -8.01 -8.17 -11.89
C GLN A 171 -6.88 -9.17 -12.14
N GLU A 172 -5.75 -8.97 -11.46
CA GLU A 172 -4.58 -9.85 -11.46
C GLU A 172 -4.73 -11.09 -10.56
N SER A 173 -5.97 -11.38 -10.11
CA SER A 173 -6.31 -12.58 -9.33
C SER A 173 -5.55 -12.75 -8.02
N LEU A 174 -5.18 -11.64 -7.36
CA LEU A 174 -4.56 -11.66 -6.03
C LEU A 174 -5.59 -11.85 -4.91
N THR A 175 -6.19 -13.04 -4.84
CA THR A 175 -7.25 -13.37 -3.85
C THR A 175 -6.71 -13.65 -2.46
N GLU A 176 -5.50 -14.21 -2.35
CA GLU A 176 -4.84 -14.59 -1.09
C GLU A 176 -4.10 -13.43 -0.39
N GLY A 177 -4.28 -12.21 -0.90
CA GLY A 177 -3.64 -11.01 -0.39
C GLY A 177 -2.42 -10.56 -1.19
N TYR A 178 -1.93 -9.36 -0.86
CA TYR A 178 -0.82 -8.67 -1.53
C TYR A 178 -0.23 -7.60 -0.62
N ARG A 179 0.93 -7.05 -0.99
CA ARG A 179 1.57 -5.92 -0.29
C ARG A 179 1.65 -4.73 -1.23
N VAL A 180 1.29 -3.56 -0.71
CA VAL A 180 1.53 -2.26 -1.34
C VAL A 180 2.75 -1.64 -0.68
N VAL A 181 3.73 -1.18 -1.48
CA VAL A 181 4.95 -0.54 -0.99
C VAL A 181 5.13 0.80 -1.68
N ILE A 182 5.43 1.83 -0.89
CA ILE A 182 5.86 3.14 -1.37
C ILE A 182 7.24 3.38 -0.77
N ASN A 183 8.24 3.53 -1.64
CA ASN A 183 9.62 3.78 -1.26
C ASN A 183 9.88 5.29 -1.27
N ASP A 184 10.54 5.79 -0.24
CA ASP A 184 10.85 7.22 -0.10
C ASP A 184 12.36 7.42 0.09
N GLY A 185 12.99 8.06 -0.90
CA GLY A 185 14.41 8.41 -0.90
C GLY A 185 15.39 7.23 -0.81
N LYS A 186 16.64 7.55 -0.44
CA LYS A 186 17.74 6.58 -0.38
C LYS A 186 17.45 5.40 0.55
N HIS A 187 16.99 5.67 1.77
CA HIS A 187 16.74 4.62 2.77
C HIS A 187 15.51 3.77 2.47
N GLY A 188 14.55 4.30 1.70
CA GLY A 188 13.44 3.52 1.17
C GLY A 188 13.79 2.70 -0.07
N ALA A 189 15.02 2.79 -0.60
CA ALA A 189 15.39 2.22 -1.90
C ALA A 189 14.50 2.72 -3.06
N GLN A 190 14.19 4.02 -3.10
CA GLN A 190 13.45 4.63 -4.20
C GLN A 190 14.35 4.79 -5.44
N SER A 191 14.14 3.96 -6.46
CA SER A 191 14.93 3.94 -7.70
C SER A 191 14.51 4.99 -8.75
N VAL A 192 13.25 5.41 -8.74
CA VAL A 192 12.72 6.45 -9.64
C VAL A 192 12.03 7.56 -8.85
N TYR A 193 12.46 8.81 -9.07
CA TYR A 193 11.91 10.01 -8.41
C TYR A 193 10.65 10.50 -9.12
N HIS A 194 9.67 9.59 -9.20
CA HIS A 194 8.29 9.82 -9.58
C HIS A 194 7.47 8.83 -8.76
N LEU A 195 6.51 9.30 -7.96
CA LEU A 195 5.75 8.53 -6.99
C LEU A 195 5.18 7.25 -7.64
N HIS A 196 5.44 6.11 -7.03
CA HIS A 196 4.96 4.83 -7.51
C HIS A 196 4.61 3.92 -6.35
N LEU A 197 3.50 3.22 -6.48
CA LEU A 197 3.07 2.18 -5.57
C LEU A 197 3.43 0.84 -6.19
N HIS A 198 4.35 0.11 -5.57
CA HIS A 198 4.56 -1.29 -5.90
C HIS A 198 3.41 -2.12 -5.34
N VAL A 199 2.85 -3.00 -6.16
CA VAL A 199 1.88 -4.01 -5.72
C VAL A 199 2.46 -5.39 -6.01
N LEU A 200 2.73 -6.16 -4.95
CA LEU A 200 3.37 -7.47 -5.01
C LEU A 200 2.42 -8.56 -4.49
N GLY A 201 2.30 -9.65 -5.23
CA GLY A 201 1.49 -10.80 -4.83
C GLY A 201 1.77 -12.06 -5.65
N GLY A 202 0.93 -13.08 -5.48
CA GLY A 202 1.08 -14.38 -6.13
C GLY A 202 2.08 -15.32 -5.43
N ARG A 203 2.60 -14.92 -4.27
CA ARG A 203 3.41 -15.74 -3.36
C ARG A 203 3.31 -15.23 -1.93
N GLN A 204 3.67 -16.05 -0.95
CA GLN A 204 3.84 -15.58 0.44
C GLN A 204 4.96 -14.52 0.51
N LEU A 205 4.65 -13.37 1.08
CA LEU A 205 5.62 -12.30 1.34
C LEU A 205 6.18 -12.43 2.75
N ALA A 206 7.50 -12.29 2.89
CA ALA A 206 8.20 -12.42 4.17
C ALA A 206 8.10 -11.15 5.04
N TRP A 207 8.50 -11.30 6.31
CA TRP A 207 8.69 -10.22 7.27
C TRP A 207 10.12 -10.31 7.86
N PRO A 208 10.87 -9.20 7.99
CA PRO A 208 10.50 -7.80 7.72
C PRO A 208 10.27 -7.48 6.23
N PRO A 209 9.63 -6.33 5.89
CA PRO A 209 9.29 -5.95 4.52
C PRO A 209 10.44 -5.20 3.84
N GLY A 210 11.61 -5.83 3.82
CA GLY A 210 12.85 -5.35 3.22
C GLY A 210 13.89 -6.45 3.22
#